data_AF-A0A1G7J8Y6-F1
#
_entry.id   AF-A0A1G7J8Y6-F1
#
_cell.length_a   1.000
_cell.length_b   1.000
_cell.length_c   1.000
_cell.angle_alpha   90.00
_cell.angle_beta   90.00
_cell.angle_gamma   90.00
#
_symmetry.space_group_name_H-M   'P 1'
#
loop_
_entity.id
_entity.type
_entity.pdbx_description
1 polymer ?
#
loop_
_entity_poly.entity_id
_entity_poly.type
_entity_poly.pdbx_seq_one_letter_code
_entity_poly.pdbx_strand_id
1 'polypeptide(L)'
;MIDRKISGAAPLVRVPKGAIDSQMNMYLPGFAMRADGVGAPADPLPDPAMYRQVMGWLGIDRVVITQGNAYGTDNATLLACIAQMGGCARNHQPADALGIVRADVLGQVGARPAVA
;
A
#
# COMPACT_ATOMS: atom_id res chain seq x y z
N MET A 1 -8.77 -11.91 13.86
CA MET A 1 -7.99 -12.46 12.73
C MET A 1 -8.96 -12.84 11.62
N ILE A 2 -8.71 -12.41 10.39
CA ILE A 2 -9.52 -12.74 9.21
C ILE A 2 -8.66 -13.48 8.19
N ASP A 3 -9.29 -14.35 7.41
CA ASP A 3 -8.67 -14.92 6.23
C ASP A 3 -8.95 -14.02 5.02
N ARG A 4 -7.91 -13.71 4.25
CA ARG A 4 -8.02 -12.88 3.04
C ARG A 4 -7.76 -13.74 1.82
N LYS A 5 -8.72 -13.77 0.91
CA LYS A 5 -8.55 -14.42 -0.38
C LYS A 5 -7.55 -13.64 -1.25
N ILE A 6 -6.35 -14.21 -1.42
CA ILE A 6 -5.25 -13.60 -2.18
C ILE A 6 -4.88 -14.38 -3.45
N SER A 7 -5.63 -15.45 -3.76
CA SER A 7 -5.49 -16.25 -4.97
C SER A 7 -6.80 -16.95 -5.32
N GLY A 8 -6.88 -17.51 -6.54
CA GLY A 8 -8.04 -18.29 -6.98
C GLY A 8 -8.02 -18.56 -8.48
N ALA A 9 -9.19 -18.93 -9.03
CA ALA A 9 -9.38 -19.02 -10.46
C ALA A 9 -9.08 -17.67 -11.14
N ALA A 10 -8.36 -17.70 -12.27
CA ALA A 10 -8.05 -16.49 -13.01
C ALA A 10 -9.33 -15.78 -13.48
N PRO A 11 -9.35 -14.43 -13.54
CA PRO A 11 -10.46 -13.70 -14.14
C PRO A 11 -10.72 -14.13 -15.58
N LEU A 12 -11.99 -14.20 -15.98
CA LEU A 12 -12.39 -14.53 -17.37
C LEU A 12 -11.84 -13.53 -18.38
N VAL A 13 -11.76 -12.26 -17.97
CA VAL A 13 -11.23 -11.16 -18.76
C VAL A 13 -9.85 -10.80 -18.20
N ARG A 14 -8.82 -10.90 -19.04
CA ARG A 14 -7.49 -10.40 -18.68
C ARG A 14 -7.45 -8.89 -18.82
N VAL A 15 -6.89 -8.24 -17.81
CA VAL A 15 -6.56 -6.82 -17.88
C VAL A 15 -5.45 -6.58 -18.92
N PRO A 16 -5.40 -5.41 -19.57
CA PRO A 16 -4.34 -5.10 -20.52
C PRO A 16 -2.98 -5.00 -19.81
N LYS A 17 -1.90 -5.24 -20.58
CA LYS A 17 -0.54 -5.00 -20.10
C LYS A 17 -0.40 -3.56 -19.58
N GLY A 18 0.24 -3.42 -18.44
CA GLY A 18 0.44 -2.14 -17.75
C GLY A 18 -0.75 -1.72 -16.89
N ALA A 19 -1.73 -2.60 -16.65
CA ALA A 19 -2.88 -2.35 -15.78
C ALA A 19 -2.45 -1.77 -14.42
N ILE A 20 -3.16 -0.74 -13.98
CA ILE A 20 -2.93 -0.05 -12.72
C ILE A 20 -4.13 -0.29 -11.82
N ASP A 21 -3.91 -0.86 -10.64
CA ASP A 21 -4.87 -0.72 -9.54
C ASP A 21 -4.72 0.67 -8.93
N SER A 22 -5.73 1.51 -9.12
CA SER A 22 -5.70 2.91 -8.72
C SER A 22 -6.20 3.16 -7.30
N GLN A 23 -6.69 2.12 -6.58
CA GLN A 23 -7.28 2.32 -5.26
C GLN A 23 -7.04 1.10 -4.36
N MET A 24 -6.03 1.22 -3.50
CA MET A 24 -5.79 0.24 -2.44
C MET A 24 -5.07 0.90 -1.26
N ASN A 25 -5.05 0.22 -0.12
CA ASN A 25 -4.24 0.58 1.04
C ASN A 25 -3.30 -0.59 1.38
N MET A 26 -2.15 -0.27 1.96
CA MET A 26 -1.13 -1.25 2.33
C MET A 26 -0.56 -0.91 3.71
N TYR A 27 -0.35 -1.92 4.54
CA TYR A 27 -0.01 -1.74 5.95
C TYR A 27 1.20 -2.60 6.31
N LEU A 28 2.10 -2.04 7.11
CA LEU A 28 3.27 -2.72 7.65
C LEU A 28 3.22 -2.69 9.19
N PRO A 29 3.80 -3.69 9.87
CA PRO A 29 3.98 -3.63 11.31
C PRO A 29 4.97 -2.54 11.70
N GLY A 30 4.92 -2.08 12.95
CA GLY A 30 5.87 -1.10 13.49
C GLY A 30 5.52 0.37 13.23
N PHE A 31 4.32 0.66 12.69
CA PHE A 31 3.82 2.01 12.50
C PHE A 31 2.63 2.26 13.42
N ALA A 32 2.64 3.40 14.12
CA ALA A 32 1.58 3.76 15.05
C ALA A 32 0.30 4.12 14.28
N MET A 33 -0.78 3.40 14.57
CA MET A 33 -2.10 3.77 14.10
C MET A 33 -2.76 4.76 15.07
N ARG A 34 -3.77 5.47 14.60
CA ARG A 34 -4.62 6.34 15.43
C ARG A 34 -5.20 5.56 16.60
N ALA A 35 -5.21 6.19 17.77
CA ALA A 35 -5.74 5.60 19.00
C ALA A 35 -7.25 5.32 18.95
N ASP A 36 -8.00 6.02 18.10
CA ASP A 36 -9.44 5.80 17.89
C ASP A 36 -9.74 4.52 17.07
N GLY A 37 -8.72 3.86 16.52
CA GLY A 37 -8.85 2.63 15.74
C GLY A 37 -9.54 2.80 14.38
N VAL A 38 -9.86 4.03 13.97
CA VAL A 38 -10.62 4.27 12.75
C VAL A 38 -9.80 3.84 11.53
N GLY A 39 -10.35 2.91 10.75
CA GLY A 39 -9.70 2.41 9.53
C GLY A 39 -8.57 1.41 9.76
N ALA A 40 -8.30 0.99 11.00
CA ALA A 40 -7.33 -0.05 11.30
C ALA A 40 -7.78 -1.39 10.66
N PRO A 41 -6.92 -2.06 9.86
CA PRO A 41 -7.26 -3.35 9.28
C PRO A 41 -7.23 -4.44 10.34
N ALA A 42 -8.10 -5.45 10.20
CA ALA A 42 -8.01 -6.65 11.02
C ALA A 42 -6.75 -7.46 10.68
N ASP A 43 -6.18 -8.15 11.66
CA ASP A 43 -5.03 -9.04 11.44
C ASP A 43 -5.38 -10.22 10.52
N PRO A 44 -4.42 -10.70 9.70
CA PRO A 44 -3.06 -10.17 9.54
C PRO A 44 -3.06 -8.81 8.79
N LEU A 45 -2.03 -7.97 8.97
CA LEU A 45 -1.94 -6.73 8.19
C LEU A 45 -1.82 -7.05 6.69
N PRO A 46 -2.56 -6.36 5.80
CA PRO A 46 -2.44 -6.56 4.35
C PRO A 46 -1.17 -5.87 3.86
N ASP A 47 -0.11 -6.66 3.79
CA ASP A 47 1.26 -6.23 3.52
C ASP A 47 1.62 -6.28 2.00
N PRO A 48 2.81 -5.81 1.61
CA PRO A 48 3.29 -5.89 0.23
C PRO A 48 3.38 -7.31 -0.33
N ALA A 49 3.68 -8.31 0.50
CA ALA A 49 3.82 -9.70 0.06
C ALA A 49 2.45 -10.30 -0.30
N MET A 50 1.44 -10.06 0.54
CA MET A 50 0.06 -10.44 0.26
C MET A 50 -0.45 -9.77 -1.01
N TYR A 51 -0.20 -8.48 -1.18
CA TYR A 51 -0.69 -7.76 -2.35
C TYR A 51 0.00 -8.19 -3.65
N ARG A 52 1.28 -8.58 -3.63
CA ARG A 52 1.95 -9.18 -4.80
C ARG A 52 1.27 -10.47 -5.27
N GLN A 53 0.71 -11.28 -4.36
CA GLN A 53 -0.07 -12.46 -4.75
C GLN A 53 -1.34 -12.06 -5.49
N VAL A 54 -2.04 -11.03 -5.00
CA VAL A 54 -3.22 -10.46 -5.67
C VAL A 54 -2.85 -9.89 -7.04
N MET A 55 -1.73 -9.16 -7.16
CA MET A 55 -1.25 -8.64 -8.44
C MET A 55 -1.02 -9.77 -9.45
N GLY A 56 -0.33 -10.84 -9.03
CA GLY A 56 -0.11 -12.02 -9.88
C GLY A 56 -1.39 -12.75 -10.26
N TRP A 57 -2.35 -12.85 -9.33
CA TRP A 57 -3.65 -13.48 -9.59
C TRP A 57 -4.49 -12.68 -10.58
N LEU A 58 -4.55 -11.36 -10.44
CA LEU A 58 -5.44 -10.50 -11.22
C LEU A 58 -4.77 -9.93 -12.49
N GLY A 59 -3.46 -10.10 -12.65
CA GLY A 59 -2.69 -9.55 -13.77
C GLY A 59 -2.40 -8.05 -13.66
N ILE A 60 -2.31 -7.52 -12.44
CA ILE A 60 -2.03 -6.10 -12.19
C ILE A 60 -0.52 -5.87 -12.26
N ASP A 61 -0.09 -4.89 -13.05
CA ASP A 61 1.34 -4.58 -13.23
C ASP A 61 1.83 -3.44 -12.32
N ARG A 62 0.93 -2.51 -11.95
CA ARG A 62 1.25 -1.29 -11.20
C ARG A 62 0.16 -0.96 -10.19
N VAL A 63 0.52 -0.20 -9.16
CA VAL A 63 -0.39 0.15 -8.08
C VAL A 63 -0.26 1.61 -7.64
N VAL A 64 -1.39 2.22 -7.30
CA VAL A 64 -1.46 3.45 -6.52
C VAL A 64 -1.84 3.08 -5.08
N ILE A 65 -0.92 3.27 -4.15
CA ILE A 65 -1.16 3.05 -2.72
C ILE A 65 -1.71 4.35 -2.14
N THR A 66 -2.96 4.30 -1.68
CA THR A 66 -3.62 5.42 -1.03
C THR A 66 -3.34 5.40 0.47
N GLN A 67 -3.15 6.58 1.06
CA GLN A 67 -3.00 6.74 2.50
C GLN A 67 -4.15 6.08 3.26
N GLY A 68 -3.81 5.24 4.24
CA GLY A 68 -4.79 4.58 5.09
C GLY A 68 -5.32 5.52 6.17
N ASN A 69 -6.63 5.56 6.37
CA ASN A 69 -7.25 6.37 7.43
C ASN A 69 -6.70 6.03 8.82
N ALA A 70 -6.25 4.78 9.04
CA ALA A 70 -5.62 4.33 10.28
C ALA A 70 -4.40 5.16 10.68
N TYR A 71 -3.76 5.87 9.76
CA TYR A 71 -2.57 6.69 10.01
C TYR A 71 -2.84 8.20 9.92
N GLY A 72 -4.07 8.61 9.58
CA GLY A 72 -4.40 10.02 9.41
C GLY A 72 -3.46 10.72 8.42
N THR A 73 -2.79 11.78 8.86
CA THR A 73 -1.83 12.55 8.05
C THR A 73 -0.38 12.04 8.14
N ASP A 74 -0.09 11.03 8.97
CA ASP A 74 1.23 10.41 9.04
C ASP A 74 1.42 9.43 7.88
N ASN A 75 2.22 9.82 6.89
CA ASN A 75 2.46 9.02 5.70
C ASN A 75 3.62 8.01 5.84
N ALA A 76 4.21 7.83 7.03
CA ALA A 76 5.39 6.98 7.20
C ALA A 76 5.17 5.55 6.67
N THR A 77 4.04 4.92 6.99
CA THR A 77 3.70 3.58 6.50
C THR A 77 3.53 3.57 4.99
N LEU A 78 2.83 4.57 4.44
CA LEU A 78 2.62 4.70 3.00
C LEU A 78 3.96 4.77 2.26
N LEU A 79 4.86 5.64 2.71
CA LEU A 79 6.19 5.80 2.10
C LEU A 79 7.03 4.52 2.22
N ALA A 80 6.95 3.81 3.35
CA ALA A 80 7.61 2.53 3.54
C ALA A 80 7.06 1.44 2.59
N CYS A 81 5.73 1.36 2.43
CA CYS A 81 5.08 0.46 1.48
C CYS A 81 5.52 0.75 0.04
N ILE A 82 5.58 2.03 -0.35
CA ILE A 82 6.05 2.45 -1.67
C ILE A 82 7.51 2.03 -1.90
N ALA A 83 8.38 2.24 -0.92
CA ALA A 83 9.78 1.82 -1.00
C ALA A 83 9.90 0.29 -1.16
N GLN A 84 9.10 -0.48 -0.43
CA GLN A 84 9.11 -1.95 -0.51
C GLN A 84 8.50 -2.49 -1.81
N MET A 85 7.51 -1.79 -2.39
CA MET A 85 6.91 -2.14 -3.68
C MET A 85 7.79 -1.75 -4.86
N GLY A 86 8.57 -0.67 -4.75
CA GLY A 86 9.52 -0.21 -5.75
C GLY A 86 8.85 0.47 -6.95
N GLY A 87 9.47 0.35 -8.13
CA GLY A 87 9.10 1.12 -9.33
C GLY A 87 7.68 0.89 -9.88
N CYS A 88 6.99 -0.16 -9.43
CA CYS A 88 5.59 -0.41 -9.84
C CYS A 88 4.57 0.41 -9.05
N ALA A 89 4.98 1.09 -7.97
CA ALA A 89 4.08 1.78 -7.05
C ALA A 89 4.20 3.32 -7.09
N ARG A 90 3.05 3.99 -6.89
CA ARG A 90 2.92 5.44 -6.68
C ARG A 90 2.01 5.67 -5.46
N ASN A 91 2.17 6.79 -4.77
CA ASN A 91 1.33 7.14 -3.62
C ASN A 91 0.14 8.03 -4.02
N HIS A 92 -0.90 8.03 -3.20
CA HIS A 92 -1.94 9.04 -3.17
C HIS A 92 -2.24 9.41 -1.71
N GLN A 93 -2.21 10.71 -1.39
CA GLN A 93 -2.64 11.22 -0.09
C GLN A 93 -3.40 12.54 -0.27
N PRO A 94 -4.19 12.98 0.74
CA PRO A 94 -4.87 14.28 0.73
C PRO A 94 -3.92 15.45 0.43
N ALA A 95 -4.43 16.50 -0.23
CA ALA A 95 -3.63 17.59 -0.80
C ALA A 95 -2.88 18.46 0.23
N ASP A 96 -3.26 18.40 1.50
CA ASP A 96 -2.58 19.04 2.63
C ASP A 96 -1.35 18.26 3.13
N ALA A 97 -1.11 17.06 2.58
CA ALA A 97 0.09 16.26 2.82
C ALA A 97 1.05 16.31 1.61
N LEU A 98 2.37 16.34 1.87
CA LEU A 98 3.46 16.35 0.86
C LEU A 98 3.10 15.46 -0.35
N GLY A 99 3.04 16.02 -1.56
CA GLY A 99 2.35 15.50 -2.75
C GLY A 99 2.74 14.11 -3.30
N ILE A 100 2.19 13.73 -4.47
CA ILE A 100 2.45 12.43 -5.10
C ILE A 100 3.94 12.34 -5.48
N VAL A 101 4.67 11.41 -4.88
CA VAL A 101 6.10 11.17 -5.11
C VAL A 101 6.33 9.81 -5.74
N ARG A 102 7.26 9.77 -6.69
CA ARG A 102 7.74 8.56 -7.31
C ARG A 102 8.59 7.73 -6.34
N ALA A 103 8.36 6.41 -6.22
CA ALA A 103 9.18 5.50 -5.41
C ALA A 103 10.70 5.63 -5.66
N ASP A 104 11.08 5.83 -6.93
CA ASP A 104 12.45 6.08 -7.38
C ASP A 104 13.06 7.41 -6.89
N VAL A 105 12.23 8.38 -6.48
CA VAL A 105 12.64 9.68 -5.92
C VAL A 105 12.63 9.65 -4.38
N LEU A 106 11.94 8.68 -3.78
CA LEU A 106 11.75 8.53 -2.34
C LEU A 106 13.02 8.16 -1.56
N GLY A 107 14.09 7.72 -2.25
CA GLY A 107 15.40 7.48 -1.65
C GLY A 107 16.06 8.72 -0.99
N GLN A 108 15.45 9.90 -1.11
CA GLN A 108 15.92 11.15 -0.47
C GLN A 108 15.05 11.63 0.70
N VAL A 109 13.88 11.05 0.93
CA VAL A 109 12.97 11.47 2.01
C VAL A 109 12.91 10.34 3.04
N GLY A 110 13.74 10.47 4.08
CA GLY A 110 13.99 9.42 5.07
C GLY A 110 12.72 8.90 5.74
N ALA A 111 12.33 7.67 5.38
CA ALA A 111 11.46 6.84 6.20
C ALA A 111 12.23 6.49 7.48
N ARG A 112 12.05 7.28 8.54
CA ARG A 112 12.51 6.88 9.87
C ARG A 112 11.37 6.07 10.50
N PRO A 113 11.56 4.76 10.75
CA PRO A 113 10.63 4.05 11.60
C PRO A 113 10.61 4.75 12.96
N ALA A 114 9.42 4.87 13.57
CA ALA A 114 9.32 5.33 14.95
C ALA A 114 10.16 4.37 15.81
N VAL A 115 11.21 4.90 16.43
CA VAL A 115 12.06 4.15 17.34
C VAL A 115 11.25 3.83 18.60
N ALA A 116 11.15 2.53 18.88
CA ALA A 116 10.78 1.83 20.13
C ALA A 116 9.78 2.51 21.08
#